data_AF-A0A9X0AJG9-F1
#
_entry.id   AF-A0A9X0AJG9-F1
#
_cell.length_a   1.000
_cell.length_b   1.000
_cell.length_c   1.000
_cell.angle_alpha   90.00
_cell.angle_beta   90.00
_cell.angle_gamma   90.00
#
_symmetry.space_group_name_H-M   'P 1'
#
loop_
_entity.id
_entity.type
_entity.pdbx_description
1 polymer ?
#
loop_
_entity_poly.entity_id
_entity_poly.type
_entity_poly.pdbx_seq_one_letter_code
_entity_poly.pdbx_strand_id
1 'polypeptide(L)'
;MIGFAGTYNPQNPDEEDVGEGANVYIHGYVSSRLMRMGKNPGEGEGEDDGEEKGLPMTVAASCLDGLVLALAPYNHNYNYRSAVIQGYGQVVEDVDEKLWAMKKITNTVHPNRWENSRNPPTKTEMTTTQILRIRPLSGSSKIRRGGPPDDRHDLKDIPLRERVWTGVIPVHTTYGEPIAAEQCRVRDVPGYVREFVKGRNREGGEFAVRMAGEGKGEE
;
A
#
# COMPACT_ATOMS: atom_id res chain seq x y z
N MET A 1 -6.35 6.12 -7.71
CA MET A 1 -6.25 6.69 -6.35
C MET A 1 -4.98 6.17 -5.74
N ILE A 2 -4.13 7.05 -5.23
CA ILE A 2 -2.85 6.72 -4.58
C ILE A 2 -2.87 7.38 -3.21
N GLY A 3 -2.25 6.74 -2.23
CA GLY A 3 -2.23 7.24 -0.87
C GLY A 3 -0.96 6.83 -0.12
N PHE A 4 -0.90 7.24 1.14
CA PHE A 4 0.16 6.92 2.08
C PHE A 4 -0.37 6.99 3.50
N ALA A 5 0.36 6.40 4.46
CA ALA A 5 0.13 6.63 5.88
C ALA A 5 1.18 7.61 6.42
N GLY A 6 0.78 8.53 7.29
CA GLY A 6 1.70 9.47 7.95
C GLY A 6 1.00 10.48 8.86
N THR A 7 1.79 11.27 9.57
CA THR A 7 1.33 12.35 10.44
C THR A 7 1.73 13.71 9.86
N TYR A 8 0.77 14.63 9.71
CA TYR A 8 1.08 16.00 9.35
C TYR A 8 1.46 16.81 10.60
N ASN A 9 2.69 17.32 10.62
CA ASN A 9 3.18 18.24 11.64
C ASN A 9 3.45 19.61 10.99
N PRO A 10 2.63 20.65 11.23
CA PRO A 10 2.83 21.95 10.60
C PRO A 10 4.13 22.65 11.04
N GLN A 11 4.68 22.31 12.21
CA GLN A 11 5.98 22.83 12.66
C GLN A 11 7.16 22.05 12.08
N ASN A 12 6.94 20.81 11.63
CA ASN A 12 7.97 19.97 11.03
C ASN A 12 7.40 19.08 9.91
N PRO A 13 7.03 19.64 8.74
CA PRO A 13 6.31 18.89 7.71
C PRO A 13 7.12 17.77 7.05
N ASP A 14 8.44 17.82 7.13
CA ASP A 14 9.31 16.79 6.55
C ASP A 14 9.55 15.61 7.51
N GLU A 15 9.06 15.68 8.75
CA GLU A 15 9.11 14.57 9.71
C GLU A 15 8.39 13.34 9.15
N GLU A 16 9.08 12.20 9.15
CA GLU A 16 8.49 10.92 8.79
C GLU A 16 8.08 10.18 10.05
N ASP A 17 6.82 10.37 10.42
CA ASP A 17 6.19 9.64 11.52
C ASP A 17 4.97 8.86 11.01
N VAL A 18 5.04 7.54 11.21
CA VAL A 18 3.96 6.58 10.95
C VAL A 18 3.58 5.82 12.22
N GLY A 19 3.94 6.36 13.39
CA GLY A 19 3.65 5.81 14.69
C GLY A 19 2.21 6.06 15.14
N GLU A 20 2.03 6.13 16.45
CA GLU A 20 0.72 6.33 17.07
C GLU A 20 0.11 7.67 16.63
N GLY A 21 -1.12 7.63 16.14
CA GLY A 21 -1.82 8.82 15.62
C GLY A 21 -1.63 9.10 14.12
N ALA A 22 -0.88 8.26 13.39
CA ALA A 22 -0.76 8.38 11.94
C ALA A 22 -2.11 8.23 11.24
N ASN A 23 -2.32 9.03 10.18
CA ASN A 23 -3.52 9.00 9.35
C ASN A 23 -3.21 8.34 8.00
N VAL A 24 -4.25 7.85 7.32
CA VAL A 24 -4.12 7.43 5.92
C VAL A 24 -4.62 8.57 5.03
N TYR A 25 -3.80 9.01 4.07
CA TYR A 25 -4.17 10.04 3.11
C TYR A 25 -4.38 9.41 1.73
N ILE A 26 -5.49 9.74 1.07
CA ILE A 26 -5.78 9.31 -0.30
C ILE A 26 -6.19 10.51 -1.14
N HIS A 27 -5.76 10.55 -2.40
CA HIS A 27 -6.18 11.60 -3.33
C HIS A 27 -7.16 11.11 -4.39
N GLY A 28 -7.96 12.03 -4.92
CA GLY A 28 -8.76 11.79 -6.11
C GLY A 28 -9.31 13.06 -6.71
N TYR A 29 -9.98 12.91 -7.85
CA TYR A 29 -10.65 14.03 -8.48
C TYR A 29 -11.86 14.48 -7.65
N VAL A 30 -12.02 15.79 -7.48
CA VAL A 30 -13.01 16.42 -6.59
C VAL A 30 -14.44 15.97 -6.87
N SER A 31 -14.78 15.65 -8.13
CA SER A 31 -16.13 15.21 -8.51
C SER A 31 -16.35 13.70 -8.41
N SER A 32 -15.35 12.92 -8.02
CA SER A 32 -15.52 11.47 -7.84
C SER A 32 -16.48 11.19 -6.68
N ARG A 33 -17.26 10.11 -6.78
CA ARG A 33 -18.29 9.76 -5.80
C ARG A 33 -17.74 9.72 -4.38
N LEU A 34 -16.58 9.07 -4.18
CA LEU A 34 -15.93 8.99 -2.87
C LEU A 34 -15.59 10.37 -2.30
N MET A 35 -15.04 11.27 -3.11
CA MET A 35 -14.67 12.62 -2.68
C MET A 35 -15.88 13.48 -2.36
N ARG A 36 -17.00 13.31 -3.07
CA ARG A 36 -18.27 13.97 -2.76
C ARG A 36 -18.86 13.48 -1.44
N MET A 37 -18.85 12.17 -1.21
CA MET A 37 -19.30 11.58 0.06
C MET A 37 -18.45 12.04 1.24
N GLY A 38 -17.14 12.24 1.03
CA GLY A 38 -16.25 12.78 2.06
C GLY A 38 -16.52 14.25 2.45
N LYS A 39 -17.11 15.05 1.54
CA LYS A 39 -17.53 16.43 1.84
C LYS A 39 -18.82 16.49 2.65
N ASN A 40 -19.75 15.57 2.39
CA ASN A 40 -21.06 15.52 3.01
C ASN A 40 -21.29 14.13 3.65
N PRO A 41 -20.57 13.78 4.74
CA PRO A 41 -20.63 12.44 5.32
C PRO A 41 -22.00 12.08 5.94
N GLY A 42 -22.85 13.08 6.22
CA GLY A 42 -24.18 12.91 6.86
C GLY A 42 -25.36 12.68 5.91
N GLU A 43 -25.14 12.50 4.60
CA GLU A 43 -26.21 12.13 3.64
C GLU A 43 -26.42 10.60 3.53
N GLY A 44 -25.72 9.80 4.35
CA GLY A 44 -25.86 8.34 4.42
C GLY A 44 -26.83 7.89 5.53
N GLU A 45 -27.56 6.81 5.29
CA GLU A 45 -28.48 6.18 6.26
C GLU A 45 -27.70 5.67 7.49
N GLY A 46 -27.67 6.46 8.57
CA GLY A 46 -27.07 6.08 9.86
C GLY A 46 -27.60 6.97 10.99
N GLU A 47 -27.77 6.41 12.18
CA GLU A 47 -28.23 7.12 13.37
C GLU A 47 -27.20 8.18 13.78
N ASP A 48 -27.66 9.44 13.86
CA ASP A 48 -26.89 10.62 14.28
C ASP A 48 -26.67 10.56 15.80
N ASP A 49 -25.48 10.17 16.22
CA ASP A 49 -25.06 10.15 17.63
C ASP A 49 -24.44 11.48 18.09
N GLY A 50 -24.55 12.54 17.28
CA GLY A 50 -24.13 13.91 17.64
C GLY A 50 -22.62 14.15 17.57
N GLU A 51 -21.83 13.17 17.14
CA GLU A 51 -20.41 13.34 16.84
C GLU A 51 -20.19 13.38 15.32
N GLU A 52 -19.61 14.46 14.79
CA GLU A 52 -19.22 14.55 13.37
C GLU A 52 -18.07 13.58 13.07
N LYS A 53 -18.37 12.30 12.89
CA LYS A 53 -17.32 11.28 12.74
C LYS A 53 -16.61 11.34 11.40
N GLY A 54 -17.19 11.94 10.35
CA GLY A 54 -16.66 11.92 8.98
C GLY A 54 -17.18 10.72 8.19
N LEU A 55 -16.69 10.50 6.97
CA LEU A 55 -17.14 9.39 6.13
C LEU A 55 -16.60 8.06 6.69
N PRO A 56 -17.44 7.07 7.06
CA PRO A 56 -16.93 5.76 7.48
C PRO A 56 -16.17 5.07 6.35
N MET A 57 -14.95 4.63 6.62
CA MET A 57 -14.06 4.05 5.62
C MET A 57 -13.34 2.80 6.13
N THR A 58 -13.16 1.82 5.24
CA THR A 58 -12.24 0.70 5.42
C THR A 58 -11.16 0.78 4.34
N VAL A 59 -9.89 0.80 4.76
CA VAL A 59 -8.73 0.74 3.88
C VAL A 59 -8.07 -0.63 4.05
N ALA A 60 -7.93 -1.38 2.96
CA ALA A 60 -7.27 -2.67 2.97
C ALA A 60 -6.09 -2.67 1.99
N ALA A 61 -4.96 -3.24 2.42
CA ALA A 61 -3.78 -3.45 1.59
C ALA A 61 -3.28 -4.88 1.77
N SER A 62 -2.92 -5.54 0.66
CA SER A 62 -2.40 -6.90 0.65
C SER A 62 -1.22 -7.02 -0.32
N CYS A 63 -0.18 -7.74 0.10
CA CYS A 63 1.00 -8.08 -0.69
C CYS A 63 1.13 -9.60 -0.73
N LEU A 64 1.18 -10.18 -1.93
CA LEU A 64 1.46 -11.60 -2.14
C LEU A 64 2.97 -11.80 -2.22
N ASP A 65 3.50 -12.68 -1.38
CA ASP A 65 4.94 -12.95 -1.26
C ASP A 65 5.31 -14.40 -1.70
N GLY A 66 4.35 -15.31 -1.87
CA GLY A 66 4.62 -16.65 -2.39
C GLY A 66 3.42 -17.58 -2.49
N LEU A 67 3.52 -18.60 -3.34
CA LEU A 67 2.54 -19.70 -3.46
C LEU A 67 3.07 -20.90 -2.67
N VAL A 68 2.27 -21.44 -1.74
CA VAL A 68 2.67 -22.57 -0.91
C VAL A 68 1.97 -23.84 -1.37
N LEU A 69 2.78 -24.78 -1.85
CA LEU A 69 2.34 -26.05 -2.43
C LEU A 69 2.58 -27.19 -1.43
N ALA A 70 1.51 -27.75 -0.91
CA ALA A 70 1.46 -28.78 0.14
C ALA A 70 1.20 -30.18 -0.44
N LEU A 71 1.30 -31.22 0.40
CA LEU A 71 1.01 -32.61 0.03
C LEU A 71 -0.49 -32.82 -0.24
N ALA A 72 -1.34 -32.14 0.53
CA ALA A 72 -2.78 -32.24 0.44
C ALA A 72 -3.41 -30.97 -0.14
N PRO A 73 -4.45 -31.07 -1.00
CA PRO A 73 -5.11 -29.91 -1.60
C PRO A 73 -5.63 -28.87 -0.59
N TYR A 74 -5.99 -29.32 0.62
CA TYR A 74 -6.56 -28.47 1.67
C TYR A 74 -5.50 -27.68 2.47
N ASN A 75 -4.21 -28.02 2.30
CA ASN A 75 -3.09 -27.38 2.99
C ASN A 75 -2.32 -26.39 2.09
N HIS A 76 -2.72 -26.22 0.81
CA HIS A 76 -2.21 -25.16 -0.05
C HIS A 76 -2.51 -23.77 0.54
N ASN A 77 -1.59 -22.83 0.35
CA ASN A 77 -1.72 -21.49 0.94
C ASN A 77 -0.88 -20.45 0.19
N TYR A 78 -0.84 -19.23 0.72
CA TYR A 78 -0.04 -18.12 0.21
C TYR A 78 0.85 -17.56 1.31
N ASN A 79 2.09 -17.18 1.00
CA ASN A 79 2.82 -16.24 1.83
C ASN A 79 2.32 -14.84 1.48
N TYR A 80 1.94 -14.04 2.47
CA TYR A 80 1.38 -12.70 2.26
C TYR A 80 1.54 -11.81 3.49
N ARG A 81 1.38 -10.51 3.26
CA ARG A 81 1.19 -9.49 4.30
C ARG A 81 -0.05 -8.70 3.98
N SER A 82 -0.91 -8.47 4.96
CA SER A 82 -2.10 -7.64 4.78
C SER A 82 -2.35 -6.76 6.00
N ALA A 83 -2.94 -5.61 5.77
CA ALA A 83 -3.45 -4.72 6.80
C ALA A 83 -4.84 -4.21 6.42
N VAL A 84 -5.72 -4.09 7.41
CA VAL A 84 -7.04 -3.48 7.30
C VAL A 84 -7.14 -2.40 8.37
N ILE A 85 -7.54 -1.20 7.95
CA ILE A 85 -7.77 -0.05 8.82
C ILE A 85 -9.23 0.35 8.66
N GLN A 86 -9.94 0.49 9.77
CA GLN A 86 -11.28 1.04 9.83
C GLN A 86 -11.22 2.39 10.53
N GLY A 87 -11.92 3.38 10.01
CA GLY A 87 -11.87 4.72 10.55
C GLY A 87 -12.77 5.67 9.80
N TYR A 88 -12.47 6.96 9.89
CA TYR A 88 -13.29 7.98 9.27
C TYR A 88 -12.47 8.95 8.42
N GLY A 89 -12.91 9.14 7.19
CA GLY A 89 -12.34 10.04 6.21
C GLY A 89 -12.94 11.44 6.30
N GLN A 90 -12.07 12.44 6.35
CA GLN A 90 -12.43 13.85 6.26
C GLN A 90 -11.64 14.52 5.15
N VAL A 91 -12.24 15.53 4.53
CA VAL A 91 -11.54 16.35 3.55
C VAL A 91 -10.44 17.17 4.24
N VAL A 92 -9.25 17.17 3.63
CA VAL A 92 -8.19 18.12 3.99
C VAL A 92 -8.51 19.48 3.38
N GLU A 93 -8.90 20.44 4.24
CA GLU A 93 -9.21 21.82 3.87
C GLU A 93 -8.02 22.77 4.04
N ASP A 94 -7.13 22.49 4.99
CA ASP A 94 -5.91 23.27 5.19
C ASP A 94 -5.00 23.18 3.95
N VAL A 95 -4.57 24.34 3.46
CA VAL A 95 -3.82 24.43 2.20
C VAL A 95 -2.42 23.83 2.35
N ASP A 96 -1.80 24.01 3.51
CA ASP A 96 -0.44 23.53 3.77
C ASP A 96 -0.42 22.01 3.98
N GLU A 97 -1.38 21.46 4.74
CA GLU A 97 -1.59 20.01 4.87
C GLU A 97 -1.86 19.38 3.50
N LYS A 98 -2.69 20.03 2.67
CA LYS A 98 -3.00 19.56 1.33
C LYS A 98 -1.76 19.52 0.44
N LEU A 99 -0.95 20.58 0.42
CA LEU A 99 0.29 20.63 -0.35
C LEU A 99 1.30 19.57 0.13
N TRP A 100 1.44 19.41 1.46
CA TRP A 100 2.26 18.38 2.06
C TRP A 100 1.83 16.98 1.63
N ALA A 101 0.53 16.68 1.71
CA ALA A 101 -0.01 15.39 1.31
C ALA A 101 0.14 15.16 -0.21
N MET A 102 -0.03 16.18 -1.05
CA MET A 102 0.26 16.08 -2.50
C MET A 102 1.72 15.72 -2.78
N LYS A 103 2.67 16.35 -2.06
CA LYS A 103 4.12 16.04 -2.14
C LYS A 103 4.37 14.58 -1.75
N LYS A 104 3.90 14.14 -0.58
CA LYS A 104 4.09 12.77 -0.09
C LYS A 104 3.45 11.73 -1.03
N ILE A 105 2.23 11.95 -1.50
CA ILE A 105 1.55 11.06 -2.48
C ILE A 105 2.33 10.98 -3.80
N THR A 106 2.86 12.09 -4.30
CA THR A 106 3.68 12.07 -5.52
C THR A 106 4.95 11.24 -5.31
N ASN A 107 5.57 11.38 -4.13
CA ASN A 107 6.79 10.66 -3.78
C ASN A 107 6.55 9.16 -3.47
N THR A 108 5.30 8.71 -3.25
CA THR A 108 5.00 7.27 -3.20
C THR A 108 4.97 6.63 -4.57
N VAL A 109 4.70 7.39 -5.65
CA VAL A 109 4.80 6.89 -7.03
C VAL A 109 6.25 6.58 -7.38
N HIS A 110 7.14 7.51 -7.04
CA HIS A 110 8.58 7.36 -7.19
C HIS A 110 9.26 8.31 -6.20
N PRO A 111 10.30 7.86 -5.46
CA PRO A 111 11.01 8.72 -4.52
C PRO A 111 11.51 10.01 -5.18
N ASN A 112 11.37 11.14 -4.47
CA ASN A 112 11.77 12.49 -4.92
C ASN A 112 11.14 12.93 -6.25
N ARG A 113 10.00 12.34 -6.64
CA ARG A 113 9.35 12.65 -7.91
C ARG A 113 8.71 14.02 -7.93
N TRP A 114 8.26 14.51 -6.78
CA TRP A 114 7.79 15.87 -6.62
C TRP A 114 8.87 16.83 -7.09
N GLU A 115 10.05 16.81 -6.48
CA GLU A 115 11.18 17.70 -6.81
C GLU A 115 11.64 17.56 -8.27
N ASN A 116 11.47 16.39 -8.86
CA ASN A 116 11.80 16.09 -10.26
C ASN A 116 10.60 16.26 -11.22
N SER A 117 9.64 17.11 -10.86
CA SER A 117 8.47 17.50 -11.65
C SER A 117 8.24 19.02 -11.60
N ARG A 118 7.32 19.54 -12.43
CA ARG A 118 6.94 20.96 -12.40
C ARG A 118 6.22 21.27 -11.08
N ASN A 119 6.76 22.21 -10.32
CA ASN A 119 6.16 22.74 -9.09
C ASN A 119 6.27 24.26 -9.03
N PRO A 120 5.40 24.95 -8.26
CA PRO A 120 4.28 24.41 -7.46
C PRO A 120 3.04 24.05 -8.31
N PRO A 121 2.02 23.37 -7.72
CA PRO A 121 0.74 23.14 -8.38
C PRO A 121 0.08 24.46 -8.82
N THR A 122 -0.61 24.41 -9.95
CA THR A 122 -1.47 25.50 -10.44
C THR A 122 -2.74 25.59 -9.60
N LYS A 123 -3.43 26.73 -9.67
CA LYS A 123 -4.73 26.91 -9.01
C LYS A 123 -5.76 25.83 -9.40
N THR A 124 -5.80 25.46 -10.69
CA THR A 124 -6.72 24.42 -11.17
C THR A 124 -6.37 23.05 -10.59
N GLU A 125 -5.10 22.69 -10.51
CA GLU A 125 -4.70 21.41 -9.89
C GLU A 125 -5.04 21.38 -8.40
N MET A 126 -4.89 22.50 -7.69
CA MET A 126 -5.27 22.65 -6.29
C MET A 126 -6.78 22.52 -6.06
N THR A 127 -7.62 23.00 -6.98
CA THR A 127 -9.09 22.93 -6.82
C THR A 127 -9.68 21.62 -7.31
N THR A 128 -9.08 20.99 -8.31
CA THR A 128 -9.57 19.72 -8.90
C THR A 128 -9.10 18.47 -8.16
N THR A 129 -7.98 18.57 -7.43
CA THR A 129 -7.47 17.49 -6.59
C THR A 129 -8.06 17.60 -5.19
N GLN A 130 -8.67 16.53 -4.70
CA GLN A 130 -9.16 16.41 -3.34
C GLN A 130 -8.33 15.37 -2.58
N ILE A 131 -8.05 15.65 -1.31
CA ILE A 131 -7.41 14.72 -0.39
C ILE A 131 -8.37 14.41 0.75
N LEU A 132 -8.50 13.11 1.06
CA LEU A 132 -9.15 12.63 2.26
C LEU A 132 -8.08 12.15 3.24
N ARG A 133 -8.17 12.64 4.48
CA ARG A 133 -7.45 12.12 5.63
C ARG A 133 -8.36 11.17 6.39
N ILE A 134 -7.99 9.90 6.43
CA ILE A 134 -8.66 8.87 7.21
C ILE A 134 -7.96 8.75 8.55
N ARG A 135 -8.69 9.10 9.62
CA ARG A 135 -8.26 8.85 10.99
C ARG A 135 -8.59 7.41 11.37
N PRO A 136 -7.60 6.56 11.68
CA PRO A 136 -7.84 5.20 12.12
C PRO A 136 -8.65 5.18 13.43
N LEU A 137 -9.62 4.29 13.51
CA LEU A 137 -10.33 3.90 14.73
C LEU A 137 -9.83 2.55 15.24
N SER A 138 -9.67 1.60 14.31
CA SER A 138 -9.16 0.28 14.59
C SER A 138 -8.37 -0.22 13.38
N GLY A 139 -7.51 -1.21 13.60
CA GLY A 139 -6.80 -1.87 12.54
C GLY A 139 -6.40 -3.28 12.91
N SER A 140 -6.20 -4.10 11.90
CA SER A 140 -5.63 -5.44 12.05
C SER A 140 -4.61 -5.68 10.94
N SER A 141 -3.64 -6.54 11.22
CA SER A 141 -2.69 -6.99 10.22
C SER A 141 -2.52 -8.50 10.32
N LYS A 142 -2.06 -9.11 9.23
CA LYS A 142 -1.77 -10.53 9.19
C LYS A 142 -0.59 -10.79 8.28
N ILE A 143 0.32 -11.63 8.75
CA ILE A 143 1.49 -12.06 7.99
C ILE A 143 1.49 -13.58 7.95
N ARG A 144 1.67 -14.15 6.76
CA ARG A 144 1.98 -15.56 6.59
C ARG A 144 3.30 -15.70 5.83
N ARG A 145 4.21 -16.52 6.36
CA ARG A 145 5.50 -16.85 5.75
C ARG A 145 5.85 -18.33 5.95
N GLY A 146 6.84 -18.82 5.21
CA GLY A 146 7.39 -20.17 5.34
C GLY A 146 6.70 -21.22 4.48
N GLY A 147 7.04 -22.48 4.77
CA GLY A 147 6.69 -23.65 3.97
C GLY A 147 5.26 -24.19 4.16
N PRO A 148 4.95 -25.32 3.50
CA PRO A 148 3.67 -26.01 3.62
C PRO A 148 3.41 -26.52 5.05
N PRO A 149 2.20 -26.33 5.59
CA PRO A 149 1.82 -26.85 6.90
C PRO A 149 1.28 -28.28 6.79
N ASP A 150 2.06 -29.21 6.23
CA ASP A 150 1.60 -30.58 5.98
C ASP A 150 1.27 -31.34 7.27
N ASP A 151 0.21 -32.14 7.22
CA ASP A 151 -0.24 -32.92 8.36
C ASP A 151 0.70 -34.09 8.68
N ARG A 152 0.78 -34.46 9.96
CA ARG A 152 1.68 -35.53 10.43
C ARG A 152 1.40 -36.89 9.77
N HIS A 153 0.17 -37.14 9.32
CA HIS A 153 -0.17 -38.41 8.66
C HIS A 153 0.34 -38.43 7.20
N ASP A 154 0.14 -37.36 6.44
CA ASP A 154 0.70 -37.17 5.10
C ASP A 154 2.23 -37.21 5.13
N LEU A 155 2.86 -36.63 6.17
CA LEU A 155 4.31 -36.66 6.34
C LEU A 155 4.88 -38.08 6.57
N LYS A 156 4.06 -39.02 7.03
CA LYS A 156 4.44 -40.43 7.22
C LYS A 156 4.15 -41.30 6.00
N ASP A 157 3.34 -40.82 5.06
CA ASP A 157 3.07 -41.51 3.80
C ASP A 157 4.25 -41.31 2.84
N ILE A 158 5.17 -42.27 2.84
CA ILE A 158 6.37 -42.23 2.00
C ILE A 158 6.01 -42.23 0.50
N PRO A 159 5.14 -43.13 -0.01
CA PRO A 159 4.70 -43.07 -1.41
C PRO A 159 4.11 -41.71 -1.83
N LEU A 160 3.34 -41.06 -0.95
CA LEU A 160 2.81 -39.72 -1.21
C LEU A 160 3.93 -38.69 -1.37
N ARG A 161 4.89 -38.68 -0.43
CA ARG A 161 6.03 -37.73 -0.44
C ARG A 161 7.00 -37.96 -1.59
N GLU A 162 7.11 -39.18 -2.09
CA GLU A 162 7.92 -39.50 -3.27
C GLU A 162 7.23 -39.06 -4.58
N ARG A 163 5.89 -39.01 -4.60
CA ARG A 163 5.10 -38.68 -5.79
C ARG A 163 4.69 -37.21 -5.87
N VAL A 164 4.56 -36.51 -4.75
CA VAL A 164 4.04 -35.14 -4.69
C VAL A 164 5.14 -34.18 -4.27
N TRP A 165 5.45 -33.23 -5.15
CA TRP A 165 6.37 -32.12 -4.83
C TRP A 165 5.70 -31.11 -3.90
N THR A 166 6.42 -30.66 -2.88
CA THR A 166 6.00 -29.59 -2.00
C THR A 166 7.06 -28.52 -1.87
N GLY A 167 6.62 -27.30 -1.58
CA GLY A 167 7.51 -26.16 -1.45
C GLY A 167 6.79 -24.83 -1.58
N VAL A 168 7.58 -23.78 -1.78
CA VAL A 168 7.09 -22.42 -1.98
C VAL A 168 7.62 -21.90 -3.30
N ILE A 169 6.76 -21.27 -4.09
CA ILE A 169 7.14 -20.46 -5.25
C ILE A 169 7.14 -19.00 -4.76
N PRO A 170 8.30 -18.36 -4.53
CA PRO A 170 8.35 -16.95 -4.16
C PRO A 170 7.67 -16.07 -5.20
N VAL A 171 6.92 -15.06 -4.75
CA VAL A 171 6.24 -14.09 -5.63
C VAL A 171 6.67 -12.70 -5.22
N HIS A 172 7.08 -11.89 -6.20
CA HIS A 172 7.32 -10.46 -6.00
C HIS A 172 6.96 -9.68 -7.26
N THR A 173 6.66 -8.40 -7.08
CA THR A 173 6.54 -7.46 -8.20
C THR A 173 7.92 -7.11 -8.73
N THR A 174 8.05 -7.04 -10.05
CA THR A 174 9.22 -6.49 -10.73
C THR A 174 8.81 -5.29 -11.57
N TYR A 175 9.62 -4.24 -11.55
CA TYR A 175 9.53 -3.10 -12.44
C TYR A 175 10.28 -3.41 -13.74
N GLY A 176 9.66 -3.11 -14.87
CA GLY A 176 10.27 -3.26 -16.19
C GLY A 176 11.22 -2.11 -16.54
N GLU A 177 11.82 -2.18 -17.72
CA GLU A 177 12.65 -1.10 -18.27
C GLU A 177 11.79 0.15 -18.51
N PRO A 178 12.23 1.36 -18.10
CA PRO A 178 11.48 2.58 -18.33
C PRO A 178 11.28 2.88 -19.82
N ILE A 179 10.02 3.04 -20.21
CA ILE A 179 9.63 3.40 -21.58
C ILE A 179 9.38 4.91 -21.63
N ALA A 180 10.11 5.62 -22.49
CA ALA A 180 9.93 7.05 -22.69
C ALA A 180 8.60 7.34 -23.38
N ALA A 181 7.90 8.38 -22.91
CA ALA A 181 6.74 8.93 -23.62
C ALA A 181 7.19 9.55 -24.95
N GLU A 182 6.32 9.54 -25.95
CA GLU A 182 6.59 10.09 -27.29
C GLU A 182 7.04 11.56 -27.25
N GLN A 183 6.44 12.37 -26.35
CA GLN A 183 6.75 13.78 -26.20
C GLN A 183 7.96 14.04 -25.28
N CYS A 184 8.57 12.99 -24.71
CA CYS A 184 9.72 13.13 -23.83
C CYS A 184 10.93 13.66 -24.61
N ARG A 185 11.38 14.86 -24.26
CA ARG A 185 12.58 15.47 -24.89
C ARG A 185 13.88 15.14 -24.16
N VAL A 186 13.80 14.53 -22.98
CA VAL A 186 14.98 14.05 -22.24
C VAL A 186 15.44 12.76 -22.90
N ARG A 187 16.68 12.76 -23.43
CA ARG A 187 17.22 11.65 -24.22
C ARG A 187 17.43 10.39 -23.40
N ASP A 188 18.02 10.55 -22.21
CA ASP A 188 18.38 9.45 -21.33
C ASP A 188 17.44 9.36 -20.13
N VAL A 189 17.06 8.14 -19.76
CA VAL A 189 16.35 7.90 -18.50
C VAL A 189 17.25 8.37 -17.35
N PRO A 190 16.79 9.27 -16.48
CA PRO A 190 17.58 9.76 -15.36
C PRO A 190 18.09 8.62 -14.47
N GLY A 191 19.31 8.77 -13.94
CA GLY A 191 19.94 7.75 -13.10
C GLY A 191 19.08 7.34 -11.91
N TYR A 192 18.44 8.29 -11.23
CA TYR A 192 17.58 8.02 -10.08
C TYR A 192 16.38 7.11 -10.40
N VAL A 193 15.90 7.12 -11.66
CA VAL A 193 14.83 6.22 -12.12
C VAL A 193 15.36 4.82 -12.37
N ARG A 194 16.51 4.70 -13.05
CA ARG A 194 17.14 3.39 -13.30
C ARG A 194 17.55 2.69 -12.01
N GLU A 195 18.14 3.44 -11.09
CA GLU A 195 18.57 2.90 -9.79
C GLU A 195 17.39 2.51 -8.91
N PHE A 196 16.27 3.24 -8.96
CA PHE A 196 15.04 2.83 -8.29
C PHE A 196 14.53 1.48 -8.81
N VAL A 197 14.45 1.29 -10.14
CA VAL A 197 14.02 0.02 -10.74
C VAL A 197 14.92 -1.13 -10.31
N LYS A 198 16.24 -0.98 -10.45
CA LYS A 198 17.21 -2.00 -10.05
C LYS A 198 17.12 -2.33 -8.56
N GLY A 199 17.07 -1.30 -7.71
CA GLY A 199 17.00 -1.44 -6.26
C GLY A 199 15.74 -2.20 -5.83
N ARG A 200 14.57 -1.77 -6.32
CA ARG A 200 13.30 -2.41 -5.99
C ARG A 200 13.18 -3.84 -6.49
N ASN A 201 13.71 -4.14 -7.68
CA ASN A 201 13.71 -5.51 -8.19
C ASN A 201 14.59 -6.43 -7.35
N ARG A 202 15.78 -5.97 -6.96
CA ARG A 202 16.69 -6.71 -6.08
C ARG A 202 16.05 -6.94 -4.70
N GLU A 203 15.61 -5.87 -4.05
CA GLU A 203 14.99 -5.93 -2.72
C GLU A 203 13.74 -6.82 -2.70
N GLY A 204 12.88 -6.70 -3.71
CA GLY A 204 11.66 -7.50 -3.83
C GLY A 204 11.97 -9.00 -4.01
N GLY A 205 12.95 -9.33 -4.84
CA GLY A 205 13.39 -10.71 -5.04
C GLY A 205 13.99 -11.32 -3.77
N GLU A 206 14.92 -10.61 -3.12
CA GLU A 206 15.54 -11.04 -1.86
C GLU A 206 14.49 -11.21 -0.75
N PHE A 207 13.54 -10.28 -0.65
CA PHE A 207 12.46 -10.34 0.33
C PHE A 207 11.57 -11.57 0.13
N ALA A 208 11.11 -11.83 -1.10
CA ALA A 208 10.23 -12.96 -1.38
C ALA A 208 10.90 -14.31 -1.12
N VAL A 209 12.19 -14.44 -1.46
CA VAL A 209 12.99 -15.64 -1.15
C VAL A 209 13.11 -15.82 0.37
N ARG A 210 13.37 -14.75 1.13
CA ARG A 210 13.41 -14.81 2.60
C ARG A 210 12.06 -15.25 3.19
N MET A 211 10.95 -14.68 2.72
CA MET A 211 9.61 -15.04 3.18
C MET A 211 9.24 -16.50 2.85
N ALA A 212 9.82 -17.07 1.80
CA ALA A 212 9.67 -18.49 1.48
C ALA A 212 10.51 -19.41 2.40
N GLY A 213 11.71 -18.98 2.80
CA GLY A 213 12.68 -19.78 3.55
C GLY A 213 12.56 -19.74 5.09
N GLU A 214 12.01 -18.68 5.67
CA GLU A 214 11.87 -18.56 7.13
C GLU A 214 10.70 -19.41 7.65
N GLY A 215 11.01 -20.47 8.41
CA GLY A 215 10.02 -21.29 9.12
C GLY A 215 9.31 -20.51 10.24
N LYS A 216 7.97 -20.66 10.31
CA LYS A 216 7.02 -20.13 11.30
C LYS A 216 7.37 -18.74 11.87
N GLY A 217 6.90 -17.68 11.21
CA GLY A 217 6.64 -16.42 11.93
C GLY A 217 5.40 -16.58 12.81
N GLU A 218 5.53 -16.23 14.08
CA GLU A 218 4.42 -16.11 15.03
C GLU A 218 3.43 -15.02 14.56
N GLU A 219 2.16 -15.23 14.93
CA GLU A 219 0.99 -14.39 14.59
C GLU A 219 1.08 -12.97 15.15
#